data_AF-W1W9J0-F1
#
_entry.id   AF-W1W9J0-F1
#
_cell.length_a   1.000
_cell.length_b   1.000
_cell.length_c   1.000
_cell.angle_alpha   90.00
_cell.angle_beta   90.00
_cell.angle_gamma   90.00
#
_symmetry.space_group_name_H-M   'P 1'
#
loop_
_entity.id
_entity.type
_entity.pdbx_description
1 polymer ?
#
loop_
_entity_poly.entity_id
_entity_poly.type
_entity_poly.pdbx_seq_one_letter_code
_entity_poly.pdbx_strand_id
1 'polypeptide(L)'
;SQPMAELWMGAHPKSSSRVQNAAGDIVSLRDVIESDKSTLLGEAVAKRFGELPFLFKVLCAAQPLSIQVHPNKRNSEIGFAKENAAGIPMDAAERNYKDPNHKPELVFALTPFLAMNAFREFSEIVSLLQPVAGAHPAIAHFLQQPDAERLSELFASLLNM
;
A
#
# COMPACT_ATOMS: atom_id res chain seq x y z
N SER A 1 -11.53 -7.66 -25.16
CA SER A 1 -11.46 -6.63 -24.10
C SER A 1 -10.39 -7.05 -23.11
N GLN A 2 -9.53 -6.13 -22.66
CA GLN A 2 -8.52 -6.39 -21.64
C GLN A 2 -9.03 -5.91 -20.27
N PRO A 3 -8.66 -6.55 -19.15
CA PRO A 3 -8.96 -6.02 -17.82
C PRO A 3 -8.18 -4.71 -17.60
N MET A 4 -8.88 -3.64 -17.21
CA MET A 4 -8.27 -2.33 -16.93
C MET A 4 -8.31 -2.09 -15.42
N ALA A 5 -7.28 -2.54 -14.70
CA ALA A 5 -7.26 -2.49 -13.22
C ALA A 5 -6.88 -1.11 -12.67
N GLU A 6 -5.87 -0.47 -13.26
CA GLU A 6 -5.36 0.81 -12.79
C GLU A 6 -5.05 1.74 -13.98
N LEU A 7 -5.47 3.01 -13.86
CA LEU A 7 -4.99 4.11 -14.71
C LEU A 7 -4.01 4.95 -13.90
N TRP A 8 -2.76 5.06 -14.35
CA TRP A 8 -1.70 5.76 -13.64
C TRP A 8 -1.49 7.18 -14.18
N MET A 9 -1.42 8.14 -13.26
CA MET A 9 -1.13 9.54 -13.52
C MET A 9 0.04 9.96 -12.64
N GLY A 10 1.21 10.13 -13.25
CA GLY A 10 2.43 10.52 -12.53
C GLY A 10 3.71 10.09 -13.23
N ALA A 11 4.82 10.11 -12.49
CA ALA A 11 6.18 9.92 -13.01
C ALA A 11 6.85 8.63 -12.48
N HIS A 12 6.06 7.57 -12.27
CA HIS A 12 6.55 6.33 -11.69
C HIS A 12 7.56 5.63 -12.63
N PRO A 13 8.73 5.15 -12.15
CA PRO A 13 9.80 4.64 -13.01
C PRO A 13 9.42 3.42 -13.86
N LYS A 14 8.49 2.58 -13.39
CA LYS A 14 8.02 1.41 -14.15
C LYS A 14 7.08 1.76 -15.31
N SER A 15 6.39 2.91 -15.27
CA SER A 15 5.43 3.31 -16.30
C SER A 15 5.03 4.77 -16.10
N SER A 16 5.90 5.69 -16.51
CA SER A 16 5.62 7.13 -16.41
C SER A 16 4.52 7.53 -17.40
N SER A 17 3.65 8.47 -16.99
CA SER A 17 2.82 9.21 -17.94
C SER A 17 3.70 9.91 -18.97
N ARG A 18 3.13 10.23 -20.13
CA ARG A 18 3.85 10.91 -21.23
C ARG A 18 3.20 12.25 -21.53
N VAL A 19 4.02 13.22 -21.92
CA VAL A 19 3.61 14.58 -22.26
C VAL A 19 4.21 14.99 -23.59
N GLN A 20 3.60 15.96 -24.26
CA GLN A 20 4.15 16.54 -25.47
C GLN A 20 5.11 17.67 -25.09
N ASN A 21 6.35 17.65 -25.60
CA ASN A 21 7.33 18.71 -25.38
C ASN A 21 7.09 19.89 -26.34
N ALA A 22 7.88 20.97 -26.20
CA ALA A 22 7.79 22.16 -27.06
C ALA A 22 8.08 21.88 -28.55
N ALA A 23 8.83 20.81 -28.85
CA ALA A 23 9.11 20.38 -30.22
C ALA A 23 7.98 19.51 -30.82
N GLY A 24 6.97 19.17 -30.03
CA GLY A 24 5.85 18.32 -30.44
C GLY A 24 6.07 16.82 -30.19
N ASP A 25 7.20 16.40 -29.63
CA ASP A 25 7.50 15.00 -29.35
C ASP A 25 6.82 14.51 -28.07
N ILE A 26 6.40 13.25 -28.06
CA ILE A 26 5.85 12.60 -26.87
C ILE A 26 6.99 12.01 -26.02
N VAL A 27 7.25 12.62 -24.87
CA VAL A 27 8.34 12.25 -23.94
C VAL A 27 7.81 11.78 -22.58
N SER A 28 8.64 11.10 -21.82
CA SER A 28 8.33 10.65 -20.45
C SER A 28 8.19 11.86 -19.50
N LEU A 29 7.10 11.92 -18.73
CA LEU A 29 6.94 12.94 -17.68
C LEU A 29 8.07 12.87 -16.65
N ARG A 30 8.55 11.67 -16.30
CA ARG A 30 9.70 11.49 -15.41
C ARG A 30 10.96 12.14 -15.95
N ASP A 31 11.26 11.97 -17.23
CA ASP A 31 12.48 12.51 -17.85
C ASP A 31 12.41 14.04 -17.95
N VAL A 32 11.21 14.57 -18.22
CA VAL A 32 10.95 16.02 -18.20
C VAL A 32 11.15 16.59 -16.79
N ILE A 33 10.66 15.91 -15.75
CA ILE A 33 10.89 16.34 -14.36
C ILE A 33 12.37 16.27 -13.99
N GLU A 34 13.08 15.22 -14.43
CA GLU A 34 14.51 15.04 -14.13
C GLU A 34 15.38 16.14 -14.74
N SER A 35 15.01 16.68 -15.91
CA SER A 35 15.79 17.73 -16.58
C SER A 35 15.69 19.10 -15.91
N ASP A 36 14.60 19.39 -15.18
CA ASP A 36 14.44 20.64 -14.41
C ASP A 36 13.51 20.47 -13.19
N LYS A 37 14.02 19.78 -12.16
CA LYS A 37 13.27 19.46 -10.95
C LYS A 37 12.78 20.69 -10.20
N SER A 38 13.63 21.68 -10.01
CA SER A 38 13.31 22.86 -9.19
C SER A 38 12.18 23.67 -9.81
N THR A 39 12.16 23.84 -11.14
CA THR A 39 11.09 24.55 -11.83
C THR A 39 9.79 23.76 -11.84
N LEU A 40 9.85 22.45 -12.13
CA LEU A 40 8.64 21.64 -12.35
C LEU A 40 7.99 21.13 -11.07
N LEU A 41 8.78 20.84 -10.03
CA LEU A 41 8.28 20.38 -8.73
C LEU A 41 8.17 21.53 -7.71
N GLY A 42 8.88 22.64 -7.94
CA GLY A 42 9.16 23.65 -6.94
C GLY A 42 10.32 23.26 -6.03
N GLU A 43 11.07 24.26 -5.53
CA GLU A 43 12.29 24.05 -4.72
C GLU A 43 12.06 23.15 -3.50
N ALA A 44 10.93 23.33 -2.81
CA ALA A 44 10.64 22.59 -1.58
C ALA A 44 10.49 21.07 -1.84
N VAL A 45 9.80 20.69 -2.91
CA VAL A 45 9.59 19.27 -3.27
C VAL A 45 10.89 18.69 -3.83
N ALA A 46 11.56 19.42 -4.72
CA ALA A 46 12.85 19.00 -5.27
C ALA A 46 13.89 18.74 -4.16
N LYS A 47 14.00 19.63 -3.17
CA LYS A 47 14.93 19.49 -2.05
C LYS A 47 14.55 18.36 -1.10
N ARG A 48 13.25 18.15 -0.83
CA ARG A 48 12.77 17.16 0.15
C ARG A 48 12.72 15.74 -0.40
N PHE A 49 12.28 15.58 -1.64
CA PHE A 49 11.98 14.27 -2.23
C PHE A 49 12.82 13.95 -3.46
N GLY A 50 13.31 14.96 -4.20
CA GLY A 50 14.14 14.74 -5.39
C GLY A 50 13.41 14.15 -6.60
N GLU A 51 12.10 13.91 -6.49
CA GLU A 51 11.21 13.41 -7.55
C GLU A 51 9.74 13.76 -7.23
N LEU A 52 8.81 13.40 -8.11
CA LEU A 52 7.37 13.56 -7.86
C LEU A 52 6.93 12.63 -6.71
N PRO A 53 6.51 13.15 -5.55
CA PRO A 53 6.39 12.35 -4.33
C PRO A 53 5.04 11.63 -4.19
N PHE A 54 4.32 11.43 -5.29
CA PHE A 54 3.04 10.73 -5.31
C PHE A 54 2.83 10.03 -6.65
N LEU A 55 1.98 9.00 -6.62
CA LEU A 55 1.40 8.37 -7.79
C LEU A 55 -0.11 8.46 -7.66
N PHE A 56 -0.76 9.12 -8.62
CA PHE A 56 -2.21 9.21 -8.65
C PHE A 56 -2.79 8.10 -9.52
N LYS A 57 -3.90 7.49 -9.07
CA LYS A 57 -4.52 6.35 -9.74
C LYS A 57 -6.03 6.45 -9.79
N VAL A 58 -6.61 5.95 -10.88
CA VAL A 58 -7.98 5.41 -10.85
C VAL A 58 -7.86 3.90 -10.70
N LEU A 59 -8.52 3.35 -9.68
CA LEU A 59 -8.54 1.92 -9.38
C LEU A 59 -9.92 1.33 -9.72
N CYS A 60 -9.93 0.28 -10.53
CA CYS A 60 -11.11 -0.44 -10.95
C CYS A 60 -11.09 -1.88 -10.39
N ALA A 61 -11.51 -2.05 -9.14
CA ALA A 61 -11.53 -3.35 -8.46
C ALA A 61 -12.74 -4.21 -8.91
N ALA A 62 -12.58 -4.94 -10.02
CA ALA A 62 -13.60 -5.89 -10.50
C ALA A 62 -13.69 -7.17 -9.65
N GLN A 63 -12.67 -7.44 -8.83
CA GLN A 63 -12.61 -8.52 -7.85
C GLN A 63 -12.07 -7.97 -6.52
N PRO A 64 -12.39 -8.60 -5.37
CA PRO A 64 -11.77 -8.26 -4.09
C PRO A 64 -10.26 -8.36 -4.16
N LEU A 65 -9.57 -7.36 -3.62
CA LEU A 65 -8.11 -7.35 -3.54
C LEU A 65 -7.63 -7.94 -2.21
N SER A 66 -6.35 -8.31 -2.15
CA SER A 66 -5.72 -8.81 -0.92
C SER A 66 -5.81 -7.78 0.21
N ILE A 67 -5.92 -8.27 1.46
CA ILE A 67 -5.75 -7.44 2.66
C ILE A 67 -4.28 -7.03 2.75
N GLN A 68 -4.03 -5.76 3.03
CA GLN A 68 -2.68 -5.20 3.07
C GLN A 68 -2.43 -4.45 4.37
N VAL A 69 -1.17 -4.45 4.79
CA VAL A 69 -0.65 -3.60 5.87
C VAL A 69 0.59 -2.90 5.34
N HIS A 70 0.65 -1.57 5.52
CA HIS A 70 1.86 -0.81 5.22
C HIS A 70 2.64 -0.56 6.51
N PRO A 71 3.91 -1.01 6.60
CA PRO A 71 4.76 -0.69 7.73
C PRO A 71 4.93 0.82 7.89
N ASN A 72 5.14 1.26 9.13
CA ASN A 72 5.58 2.63 9.38
C ASN A 72 6.99 2.86 8.81
N LYS A 73 7.39 4.13 8.68
CA LYS A 73 8.66 4.51 8.05
C LYS A 73 9.88 3.81 8.65
N ARG A 74 9.96 3.77 9.99
CA ARG A 74 11.09 3.13 10.69
C ARG A 74 11.16 1.62 10.38
N ASN A 75 10.03 0.93 10.37
CA ASN A 75 9.99 -0.49 10.05
C ASN A 75 10.25 -0.75 8.57
N SER A 76 9.84 0.14 7.66
CA SER A 76 10.21 0.08 6.24
C SER A 76 11.73 0.19 6.03
N GLU A 77 12.38 1.15 6.68
CA GLU A 77 13.85 1.30 6.63
C GLU A 77 14.57 0.04 7.11
N ILE A 78 14.14 -0.52 8.25
CA ILE A 78 14.71 -1.74 8.82
C ILE A 78 14.47 -2.95 7.89
N GLY A 79 13.25 -3.14 7.42
CA GLY A 79 12.89 -4.26 6.54
C GLY A 79 13.62 -4.22 5.20
N PHE A 80 13.66 -3.05 4.57
CA PHE A 80 14.38 -2.83 3.31
C PHE A 80 15.87 -3.14 3.45
N ALA A 81 16.51 -2.66 4.53
CA ALA A 81 17.92 -2.93 4.79
C ALA A 81 18.18 -4.43 5.06
N LYS A 82 17.31 -5.10 5.83
CA LYS A 82 17.41 -6.54 6.11
C LYS A 82 17.33 -7.37 4.83
N GLU A 83 16.34 -7.13 3.98
CA GLU A 83 16.19 -7.89 2.73
C GLU A 83 17.32 -7.62 1.73
N ASN A 84 17.87 -6.39 1.69
CA ASN A 84 19.06 -6.08 0.90
C ASN A 84 20.31 -6.79 1.41
N ALA A 85 20.53 -6.82 2.73
CA ALA A 85 21.66 -7.52 3.33
C ALA A 85 21.59 -9.04 3.11
N ALA A 86 20.39 -9.59 3.01
CA ALA A 86 20.15 -10.98 2.64
C ALA A 86 20.26 -11.26 1.13
N GLY A 87 20.46 -10.23 0.30
CA GLY A 87 20.62 -10.38 -1.15
C GLY A 87 19.33 -10.74 -1.90
N ILE A 88 18.15 -10.48 -1.33
CA ILE A 88 16.87 -10.83 -1.96
C ILE A 88 16.61 -9.91 -3.17
N PRO A 89 16.43 -10.44 -4.39
CA PRO A 89 16.14 -9.63 -5.59
C PRO A 89 14.86 -8.79 -5.45
N MET A 90 14.81 -7.62 -6.12
CA MET A 90 13.66 -6.70 -6.03
C MET A 90 12.34 -7.25 -6.59
N ASP A 91 12.44 -8.25 -7.46
CA ASP A 91 11.34 -8.92 -8.14
C ASP A 91 11.05 -10.33 -7.59
N ALA A 92 11.79 -10.77 -6.56
CA ALA A 92 11.55 -12.05 -5.89
C ALA A 92 10.18 -12.06 -5.20
N ALA A 93 9.56 -13.25 -5.12
CA ALA A 93 8.22 -13.42 -4.57
C ALA A 93 8.17 -13.11 -3.06
N GLU A 94 9.26 -13.40 -2.35
CA GLU A 94 9.46 -13.18 -0.92
C GLU A 94 9.89 -11.74 -0.56
N ARG A 95 10.10 -10.86 -1.55
CA ARG A 95 10.52 -9.47 -1.34
C ARG A 95 9.35 -8.60 -0.88
N ASN A 96 9.30 -8.28 0.42
CA ASN A 96 8.23 -7.47 0.99
C ASN A 96 8.53 -5.97 0.96
N TYR A 97 9.79 -5.57 1.09
CA TYR A 97 10.22 -4.18 1.19
C TYR A 97 10.92 -3.76 -0.10
N LYS A 98 10.23 -2.98 -0.93
CA LYS A 98 10.74 -2.50 -2.24
C LYS A 98 11.33 -1.09 -2.19
N ASP A 99 11.11 -0.39 -1.09
CA ASP A 99 11.68 0.91 -0.78
C ASP A 99 11.72 1.12 0.75
N PRO A 100 12.54 2.06 1.26
CA PRO A 100 12.65 2.32 2.69
C PRO A 100 11.57 3.29 3.22
N ASN A 101 10.52 3.62 2.46
CA ASN A 101 9.55 4.63 2.85
C ASN A 101 8.26 4.02 3.42
N HIS A 102 7.50 4.85 4.12
CA HIS A 102 6.11 4.56 4.45
C HIS A 102 5.23 4.91 3.24
N LYS A 103 4.09 4.23 3.13
CA LYS A 103 3.15 4.41 2.03
C LYS A 103 1.82 4.96 2.56
N PRO A 104 1.71 6.27 2.81
CA PRO A 104 0.44 6.89 3.12
C PRO A 104 -0.45 6.82 1.87
N GLU A 105 -1.68 6.34 2.03
CA GLU A 105 -2.63 6.21 0.94
C GLU A 105 -3.93 6.96 1.27
N LEU A 106 -4.55 7.53 0.24
CA LEU A 106 -5.86 8.16 0.32
C LEU A 106 -6.72 7.58 -0.81
N VAL A 107 -7.88 7.05 -0.43
CA VAL A 107 -8.87 6.52 -1.38
C VAL A 107 -10.06 7.48 -1.42
N PHE A 108 -10.45 7.86 -2.63
CA PHE A 108 -11.64 8.67 -2.89
C PHE A 108 -12.58 7.91 -3.82
N ALA A 109 -13.82 7.69 -3.37
CA ALA A 109 -14.79 6.88 -4.09
C ALA A 109 -15.41 7.67 -5.26
N LEU A 110 -15.18 7.21 -6.50
CA LEU A 110 -15.84 7.72 -7.71
C LEU A 110 -17.20 7.06 -7.95
N THR A 111 -17.33 5.81 -7.52
CA THR A 111 -18.56 5.01 -7.49
C THR A 111 -18.72 4.44 -6.08
N PRO A 112 -19.87 3.84 -5.70
CA PRO A 112 -19.96 3.08 -4.45
C PRO A 112 -18.77 2.12 -4.32
N PHE A 113 -18.05 2.22 -3.22
CA PHE A 113 -16.77 1.54 -3.01
C PHE A 113 -16.80 0.80 -1.68
N LEU A 114 -16.64 -0.51 -1.73
CA LEU A 114 -16.62 -1.38 -0.55
C LEU A 114 -15.17 -1.61 -0.12
N ALA A 115 -14.88 -1.36 1.16
CA ALA A 115 -13.54 -1.52 1.72
C ALA A 115 -13.59 -2.04 3.17
N MET A 116 -12.50 -2.66 3.60
CA MET A 116 -12.20 -2.87 5.01
C MET A 116 -11.03 -1.95 5.39
N ASN A 117 -11.09 -1.34 6.57
CA ASN A 117 -10.03 -0.49 7.08
C ASN A 117 -10.01 -0.52 8.61
N ALA A 118 -8.82 -0.76 9.17
CA ALA A 118 -8.58 -0.94 10.61
C ALA A 118 -9.37 -2.07 11.28
N PHE A 119 -9.09 -2.27 12.56
CA PHE A 119 -9.89 -3.14 13.42
C PHE A 119 -11.12 -2.39 13.94
N ARG A 120 -12.19 -3.14 14.20
CA ARG A 120 -13.38 -2.63 14.89
C ARG A 120 -13.12 -2.44 16.38
N GLU A 121 -14.03 -1.75 17.05
CA GLU A 121 -14.09 -1.74 18.51
C GLU A 121 -14.24 -3.17 19.05
N PHE A 122 -13.56 -3.47 20.17
CA PHE A 122 -13.54 -4.83 20.71
C PHE A 122 -14.93 -5.41 20.98
N SER A 123 -15.88 -4.58 21.44
CA SER A 123 -17.27 -5.01 21.68
C SER A 123 -18.00 -5.43 20.39
N GLU A 124 -17.73 -4.76 19.27
CA GLU A 124 -18.24 -5.17 17.96
C GLU A 124 -17.62 -6.49 17.51
N ILE A 125 -16.30 -6.65 17.66
CA ILE A 125 -15.59 -7.89 17.32
C ILE A 125 -16.18 -9.05 18.12
N VAL A 126 -16.37 -8.88 19.43
CA VAL A 126 -17.00 -9.88 20.31
C VAL A 126 -18.39 -10.26 19.78
N SER A 127 -19.23 -9.28 19.47
CA SER A 127 -20.60 -9.50 18.99
C SER A 127 -20.62 -10.27 17.67
N LEU A 128 -19.69 -9.98 16.76
CA LEU A 128 -19.56 -10.65 15.46
C LEU A 128 -18.94 -12.05 15.56
N LEU A 129 -18.11 -12.31 16.57
CA LEU A 129 -17.46 -13.61 16.77
C LEU A 129 -18.31 -14.61 17.57
N GLN A 130 -19.28 -14.15 18.37
CA GLN A 130 -20.17 -15.04 19.15
C GLN A 130 -20.82 -16.16 18.33
N PRO A 131 -21.41 -15.90 17.14
CA PRO A 131 -22.05 -16.96 16.35
C PRO A 131 -21.07 -18.02 15.81
N VAL A 132 -19.78 -17.70 15.75
CA VAL A 132 -18.71 -18.56 15.21
C VAL A 132 -17.67 -18.94 16.26
N ALA A 133 -18.03 -18.86 17.55
CA ALA A 133 -17.11 -19.12 18.66
C ALA A 133 -16.45 -20.50 18.61
N GLY A 134 -17.14 -21.50 18.02
CA GLY A 134 -16.64 -22.86 17.84
C GLY A 134 -15.76 -23.10 16.62
N ALA A 135 -15.51 -22.08 15.77
CA ALA A 135 -14.76 -22.27 14.53
C ALA A 135 -13.25 -22.45 14.75
N HIS A 136 -12.68 -21.84 15.80
CA HIS A 136 -11.27 -21.98 16.15
C HIS A 136 -11.03 -21.66 17.64
N PRO A 137 -10.16 -22.37 18.37
CA PRO A 137 -9.88 -22.12 19.79
C PRO A 137 -9.44 -20.68 20.10
N ALA A 138 -8.71 -20.03 19.19
CA ALA A 138 -8.30 -18.63 19.35
C ALA A 138 -9.49 -17.65 19.40
N ILE A 139 -10.63 -17.98 18.77
CA ILE A 139 -11.84 -17.16 18.86
C ILE A 139 -12.39 -17.20 20.29
N ALA A 140 -12.53 -18.40 20.84
CA ALA A 140 -12.94 -18.57 22.23
C ALA A 140 -11.96 -17.90 23.21
N HIS A 141 -10.66 -17.95 22.92
CA HIS A 141 -9.63 -17.27 23.72
C HIS A 141 -9.81 -15.75 23.75
N PHE A 142 -10.02 -15.11 22.59
CA PHE A 142 -10.30 -13.68 22.52
C PHE A 142 -11.62 -13.31 23.22
N LEU A 143 -12.68 -14.10 23.04
CA LEU A 143 -14.00 -13.84 23.65
C LEU A 143 -13.98 -13.84 25.19
N GLN A 144 -13.03 -14.55 25.83
CA GLN A 144 -12.88 -14.55 27.29
C GLN A 144 -12.34 -13.22 27.84
N GLN A 145 -11.46 -12.55 27.11
CA GLN A 145 -10.85 -11.27 27.50
C GLN A 145 -10.47 -10.49 26.24
N PRO A 146 -11.38 -9.66 25.71
CA PRO A 146 -11.15 -8.98 24.45
C PRO A 146 -10.22 -7.78 24.64
N ASP A 147 -8.93 -8.00 24.36
CA ASP A 147 -7.88 -6.98 24.40
C ASP A 147 -6.99 -7.06 23.15
N ALA A 148 -6.02 -6.13 23.07
CA ALA A 148 -5.15 -6.00 21.90
C ALA A 148 -4.19 -7.21 21.75
N GLU A 149 -3.76 -7.81 22.85
CA GLU A 149 -2.84 -8.95 22.84
C GLU A 149 -3.55 -10.17 22.23
N ARG A 150 -4.74 -10.50 22.76
CA ARG A 150 -5.53 -11.63 22.23
C ARG A 150 -6.07 -11.38 20.84
N LEU A 151 -6.33 -10.14 20.45
CA LEU A 151 -6.68 -9.81 19.06
C LEU A 151 -5.50 -10.09 18.11
N SER A 152 -4.28 -9.76 18.51
CA SER A 152 -3.07 -10.05 17.74
C SER A 152 -2.86 -11.56 17.57
N GLU A 153 -3.03 -12.33 18.65
CA GLU A 153 -2.93 -13.80 18.63
C GLU A 153 -4.02 -14.44 17.76
N LEU A 154 -5.26 -13.95 17.88
CA LEU A 154 -6.37 -14.38 17.04
C LEU A 154 -6.07 -14.13 15.57
N PHE A 155 -5.62 -12.91 15.22
CA PHE A 155 -5.29 -12.54 13.85
C PHE A 155 -4.20 -13.43 13.26
N ALA A 156 -3.11 -13.67 14.01
CA ALA A 156 -2.03 -14.56 13.58
C ALA A 156 -2.51 -16.01 13.41
N SER A 157 -3.31 -16.52 14.36
CA SER A 157 -3.84 -17.88 14.32
C SER A 157 -4.70 -18.13 13.10
N LEU A 158 -5.59 -17.20 12.75
CA LEU A 158 -6.50 -17.34 11.60
C LEU A 158 -5.76 -17.33 10.25
N LEU A 159 -4.63 -16.62 10.14
CA LEU A 159 -3.81 -16.60 8.93
C LEU A 159 -2.92 -17.85 8.77
N ASN A 160 -2.78 -18.65 9.83
CA ASN A 160 -1.92 -19.83 9.87
C ASN A 160 -2.69 -21.12 10.19
N MET A 161 -3.99 -21.17 9.86
CA MET A 161 -4.82 -22.37 9.98
C MET A 161 -4.44 -23.46 8.98
#